data_AF-A0A516NU24-F1
#
_entry.id   AF-A0A516NU24-F1
#
_cell.length_a   1.000
_cell.length_b   1.000
_cell.length_c   1.000
_cell.angle_alpha   90.00
_cell.angle_beta   90.00
_cell.angle_gamma   90.00
#
_symmetry.space_group_name_H-M   'P 1'
#
loop_
_entity.id
_entity.type
_entity.pdbx_description
1 polymer ?
#
loop_
_entity_poly.entity_id
_entity_poly.type
_entity_poly.pdbx_seq_one_letter_code
_entity_poly.pdbx_strand_id
1 'polypeptide(L)'
;MMDMADAIRPIDQARAARVLLGVLDDDIDMVNRALREANDEQAVHLMIASLARTATELTICIMGEDNARAVAQRSVLDAQLAEGGSRE
;
A
#
# COMPACT_ATOMS: atom_id res chain seq x y z
N MET A 1 8.92 -11.20 -19.29
CA MET A 1 8.95 -10.57 -17.95
C MET A 1 7.49 -10.33 -17.62
N MET A 2 6.91 -11.14 -16.72
CA MET A 2 5.49 -10.99 -16.37
C MET A 2 5.34 -9.63 -15.69
N ASP A 3 4.42 -8.81 -16.17
CA ASP A 3 4.12 -7.52 -15.56
C ASP A 3 3.60 -7.79 -14.13
N MET A 4 4.08 -7.06 -13.13
CA MET A 4 3.63 -7.26 -11.75
C MET A 4 2.12 -7.03 -11.62
N ALA A 5 1.52 -6.30 -12.58
CA ALA A 5 0.09 -6.13 -12.77
C ALA A 5 -0.66 -7.45 -13.08
N ASP A 6 -0.05 -8.42 -13.76
CA ASP A 6 -0.66 -9.72 -14.09
C ASP A 6 -0.64 -10.72 -12.92
N ALA A 7 0.17 -10.45 -11.88
CA ALA A 7 0.32 -11.32 -10.72
C ALA A 7 -0.71 -11.06 -9.61
N ILE A 8 -1.33 -9.87 -9.57
CA ILE A 8 -2.33 -9.53 -8.56
C ILE A 8 -3.66 -10.19 -8.92
N ARG A 9 -4.14 -11.08 -8.06
CA ARG A 9 -5.41 -11.79 -8.28
C ARG A 9 -6.55 -11.05 -7.58
N PRO A 10 -7.82 -11.27 -7.99
CA PRO A 10 -8.98 -10.69 -7.31
C PRO A 10 -9.05 -11.00 -5.80
N ILE A 11 -8.54 -12.15 -5.37
CA ILE A 11 -8.48 -12.51 -3.95
C ILE A 11 -7.51 -11.60 -3.16
N ASP A 12 -6.39 -11.20 -3.78
CA ASP A 12 -5.41 -10.32 -3.14
C ASP A 12 -5.99 -8.90 -2.99
N GLN A 13 -6.79 -8.47 -3.98
CA GLN A 13 -7.58 -7.22 -3.91
C GLN A 13 -8.63 -7.26 -2.79
N ALA A 14 -9.38 -8.35 -2.69
CA ALA A 14 -10.38 -8.51 -1.64
C ALA A 14 -9.75 -8.48 -0.24
N ARG A 15 -8.60 -9.12 -0.05
CA ARG A 15 -7.86 -9.09 1.21
C ARG A 15 -7.34 -7.70 1.55
N ALA A 16 -6.75 -7.01 0.58
CA ALA A 16 -6.31 -5.62 0.74
C ALA A 16 -7.48 -4.68 1.12
N ALA A 17 -8.63 -4.84 0.49
CA ALA A 17 -9.83 -4.08 0.82
C ALA A 17 -10.32 -4.35 2.25
N ARG A 18 -10.30 -5.62 2.72
CA ARG A 18 -10.62 -5.95 4.12
C ARG A 18 -9.64 -5.33 5.10
N VAL A 19 -8.34 -5.33 4.79
CA VAL A 19 -7.34 -4.64 5.63
C VAL A 19 -7.66 -3.15 5.70
N LEU A 20 -7.92 -2.50 4.57
CA LEU A 20 -8.25 -1.07 4.54
C LEU A 20 -9.51 -0.75 5.35
N LEU A 21 -10.60 -1.49 5.14
CA LEU A 21 -11.84 -1.32 5.90
C LEU A 21 -11.62 -1.56 7.40
N GLY A 22 -10.83 -2.57 7.76
CA GLY A 22 -10.58 -2.90 9.17
C GLY A 22 -9.79 -1.81 9.88
N VAL A 23 -8.86 -1.16 9.17
CA VAL A 23 -8.18 0.03 9.70
C VAL A 23 -9.13 1.21 9.85
N LEU A 24 -10.05 1.43 8.90
CA LEU A 24 -11.01 2.54 8.97
C LEU A 24 -12.08 2.35 10.05
N ASP A 25 -12.48 1.10 10.29
CA ASP A 25 -13.52 0.71 11.25
C ASP A 25 -12.95 0.35 12.64
N ASP A 26 -11.62 0.44 12.82
CA ASP A 26 -10.89 -0.02 14.02
C ASP A 26 -11.13 -1.51 14.36
N ASP A 27 -11.42 -2.34 13.35
CA ASP A 27 -11.60 -3.79 13.46
C ASP A 27 -10.26 -4.52 13.24
N ILE A 28 -9.46 -4.58 14.30
CA ILE A 28 -8.17 -5.29 14.32
C ILE A 28 -8.34 -6.79 14.02
N ASP A 29 -9.46 -7.40 14.40
CA ASP A 29 -9.70 -8.82 14.14
C ASP A 29 -9.87 -9.09 12.64
N MET A 30 -10.56 -8.22 11.91
CA MET A 30 -10.65 -8.31 10.46
C MET A 30 -9.29 -8.13 9.78
N VAL A 31 -8.49 -7.16 10.23
CA VAL A 31 -7.14 -6.96 9.71
C VAL A 31 -6.29 -8.22 9.91
N ASN A 32 -6.29 -8.78 11.11
CA ASN A 32 -5.55 -9.99 11.44
C ASN A 32 -6.03 -11.22 10.65
N ARG A 33 -7.34 -11.37 10.45
CA ARG A 33 -7.89 -12.45 9.62
C ARG A 33 -7.41 -12.34 8.17
N ALA A 34 -7.51 -11.17 7.56
CA ALA A 34 -7.05 -10.94 6.19
C ALA A 34 -5.53 -11.19 6.02
N LEU A 35 -4.72 -10.75 7.00
CA LEU A 35 -3.27 -11.00 7.02
C LEU A 35 -2.95 -12.49 7.14
N ARG A 36 -3.64 -13.22 8.02
CA ARG A 36 -3.46 -14.67 8.18
C ARG A 36 -3.83 -15.43 6.91
N GLU A 37 -4.97 -15.13 6.31
CA GLU A 37 -5.38 -15.74 5.03
C GLU A 37 -4.34 -15.53 3.93
N ALA A 38 -3.77 -14.32 3.83
CA ALA A 38 -2.71 -14.03 2.86
C ALA A 38 -1.41 -14.78 3.19
N ASN A 39 -1.06 -14.89 4.48
CA ASN A 39 0.14 -15.56 4.95
C ASN A 39 0.09 -17.07 4.71
N ASP A 40 -1.05 -17.69 4.99
CA ASP A 40 -1.26 -19.13 4.80
C ASP A 40 -1.11 -19.53 3.32
N GLU A 41 -1.41 -18.62 2.41
CA GLU A 41 -1.20 -18.78 0.96
C GLU A 41 0.12 -18.22 0.43
N GLN A 42 1.02 -17.75 1.31
CA GLN A 42 2.29 -17.11 0.94
C GLN A 42 2.12 -15.88 0.00
N ALA A 43 0.97 -15.22 0.06
CA ALA A 43 0.54 -14.15 -0.84
C ALA A 43 0.52 -12.75 -0.19
N VAL A 44 1.13 -12.58 0.98
CA VAL A 44 1.18 -11.28 1.70
C VAL A 44 1.74 -10.18 0.82
N HIS A 45 2.79 -10.46 0.04
CA HIS A 45 3.39 -9.51 -0.89
C HIS A 45 2.42 -9.04 -1.98
N LEU A 46 1.57 -9.93 -2.51
CA LEU A 46 0.53 -9.58 -3.49
C LEU A 46 -0.58 -8.74 -2.86
N MET A 47 -0.98 -9.07 -1.63
CA MET A 47 -1.93 -8.27 -0.87
C MET A 47 -1.38 -6.87 -0.57
N ILE A 48 -0.11 -6.74 -0.18
CA ILE A 48 0.55 -5.44 0.03
C ILE A 48 0.60 -4.64 -1.28
N ALA A 49 0.97 -5.28 -2.39
CA ALA A 49 0.98 -4.62 -3.69
C ALA A 49 -0.42 -4.11 -4.07
N SER A 50 -1.46 -4.91 -3.81
CA SER A 50 -2.84 -4.48 -4.02
C SER A 50 -3.26 -3.34 -3.09
N LEU A 51 -2.85 -3.37 -1.83
CA LEU A 51 -3.16 -2.29 -0.87
C LEU A 51 -2.50 -0.97 -1.30
N ALA A 52 -1.22 -1.02 -1.70
CA ALA A 52 -0.49 0.14 -2.18
C ALA A 52 -1.13 0.75 -3.45
N ARG A 53 -1.58 -0.11 -4.37
CA ARG A 53 -2.31 0.32 -5.56
C ARG A 53 -3.62 1.03 -5.17
N THR A 54 -4.46 0.40 -4.36
CA THR A 54 -5.74 0.99 -3.92
C THR A 54 -5.53 2.31 -3.18
N ALA A 55 -4.57 2.38 -2.26
CA ALA A 55 -4.25 3.61 -1.54
C ALA A 55 -3.77 4.73 -2.47
N THR A 56 -2.97 4.40 -3.49
CA THR A 56 -2.51 5.36 -4.51
C THR A 56 -3.68 5.86 -5.35
N GLU A 57 -4.55 4.97 -5.82
CA GLU A 57 -5.76 5.34 -6.59
C GLU A 57 -6.68 6.26 -5.77
N LEU A 58 -6.92 5.95 -4.50
CA LEU A 58 -7.69 6.81 -3.58
C LEU A 58 -7.02 8.17 -3.36
N THR A 59 -5.70 8.19 -3.16
CA THR A 59 -4.94 9.43 -2.97
C THR A 59 -5.05 10.33 -4.20
N ILE A 60 -4.86 9.78 -5.39
CA ILE A 60 -5.01 10.51 -6.66
C ILE A 60 -6.45 10.99 -6.83
N CYS A 61 -7.44 10.16 -6.51
CA CYS A 61 -8.85 10.52 -6.62
C CYS A 61 -9.23 11.70 -5.70
N ILE A 62 -8.70 11.72 -4.47
CA ILE A 62 -9.02 12.75 -3.47
C ILE A 62 -8.23 14.05 -3.70
N MET A 63 -6.93 13.94 -4.00
CA MET A 63 -6.01 15.10 -4.02
C MET A 63 -5.70 15.60 -5.43
N GLY A 64 -5.91 14.78 -6.45
CA GLY A 64 -5.42 15.01 -7.81
C GLY A 64 -3.99 14.49 -8.02
N GLU A 65 -3.68 14.08 -9.25
CA GLU A 65 -2.40 13.45 -9.60
C GLU A 65 -1.20 14.37 -9.34
N ASP A 66 -1.28 15.65 -9.73
CA ASP A 66 -0.18 16.59 -9.58
C ASP A 66 0.20 16.82 -8.12
N ASN A 67 -0.81 16.93 -7.24
CA ASN A 67 -0.59 17.09 -5.80
C ASN A 67 -0.01 15.80 -5.18
N ALA A 68 -0.54 14.63 -5.55
CA ALA A 68 -0.02 13.35 -5.08
C ALA A 68 1.46 13.18 -5.50
N ARG A 69 1.81 13.55 -6.74
CA ARG A 69 3.18 13.54 -7.26
C ARG A 69 4.09 14.50 -6.49
N ALA A 70 3.65 15.72 -6.25
CA ALA A 70 4.44 16.72 -5.51
C ALA A 70 4.73 16.27 -4.07
N VAL A 71 3.74 15.69 -3.38
CA VAL A 71 3.90 15.14 -2.03
C VAL A 71 4.91 13.98 -2.05
N ALA A 72 4.77 13.03 -2.97
CA ALA A 72 5.68 11.90 -3.06
C ALA A 72 7.14 12.33 -3.34
N GLN A 73 7.34 13.28 -4.25
CA GLN A 73 8.66 13.85 -4.53
C GLN A 73 9.26 14.52 -3.30
N ARG A 74 8.46 15.34 -2.59
CA ARG A 74 8.91 15.98 -1.35
C ARG A 74 9.34 14.97 -0.29
N SER A 75 8.57 13.91 -0.07
CA SER A 75 8.93 12.85 0.88
C SER A 75 10.26 12.16 0.54
N VAL A 76 10.56 11.96 -0.76
CA VAL A 76 11.86 11.42 -1.19
C VAL A 76 13.00 12.38 -0.86
N LEU A 77 12.84 13.67 -1.16
CA LEU A 77 13.87 14.67 -0.82
C LEU A 77 14.08 14.77 0.70
N ASP A 78 13.00 14.82 1.49
CA ASP A 78 13.09 14.91 2.95
C ASP A 78 13.85 13.70 3.55
N ALA A 79 13.62 12.50 3.03
CA ALA A 79 14.34 11.29 3.44
C ALA A 79 15.84 11.37 3.08
N GLN A 80 16.17 11.81 1.87
CA GLN A 80 17.57 11.97 1.43
C GLN A 80 18.33 12.99 2.27
N LEU A 81 17.69 14.11 2.64
CA LEU A 81 18.29 15.13 3.49
C LEU A 81 18.54 14.64 4.92
N ALA A 82 17.62 13.85 5.49
CA ALA A 82 17.79 13.25 6.81
C ALA A 82 18.98 12.27 6.86
N GLU A 83 19.17 11.48 5.80
CA GLU A 83 20.30 10.56 5.69
C GLU A 83 21.64 11.28 5.40
N GLY A 84 21.61 12.35 4.60
CA GLY A 84 22.78 13.15 4.25
C GLY A 84 23.33 14.00 5.39
N GLY A 85 22.47 14.48 6.30
CA GLY A 85 22.87 15.26 7.48
C GLY A 85 23.47 14.45 8.64
N SER A 86 23.50 13.11 8.55
CA SER A 86 24.01 12.23 9.61
C SER A 86 25.50 11.83 9.44
N ARG A 87 26.25 12.52 8.57
CA ARG A 87 27.65 12.18 8.20
C ARG A 87 28.70 13.25 8.52
N GLU A 88 28.37 14.25 9.34
CA GLU A 88 29.31 15.30 9.79
C GLU A 88 29.67 15.19 11.27
#